data_AF-A0A7R9BB53-F1
#
_entry.id   AF-A0A7R9BB53-F1
#
_cell.length_a   1.000
_cell.length_b   1.000
_cell.length_c   1.000
_cell.angle_alpha   90.00
_cell.angle_beta   90.00
_cell.angle_gamma   90.00
#
_symmetry.space_group_name_H-M   'P 1'
#
loop_
_entity.id
_entity.type
_entity.pdbx_description
1 polymer ?
#
loop_
_entity_poly.entity_id
_entity_poly.type
_entity_poly.pdbx_seq_one_letter_code
_entity_poly.pdbx_strand_id
1 'polypeptide(L)'
;MGWSTPAVPYLQEPHPLNDGTNATTIPITDEEGSWLGSLSAAGALLGAMPAGYLSDMFGRKRMLLTLAVPLITSWVMLILAGQSIPLLYLARVISGIGVGGATTITPVYNEEISELRTRGKIGIYNEIMMCIGTLFAFYVGEYASYLCFHIVSCSVPVFFFCAFIWMPESPIYLLMKE
;
A
#
# COMPACT_ATOMS: atom_id res chain seq x y z
N MET A 1 -5.46 -1.89 -0.95
CA MET A 1 -6.59 -2.86 -1.03
C MET A 1 -7.25 -2.85 -2.41
N GLY A 2 -7.63 -1.70 -2.97
CA GLY A 2 -8.35 -1.64 -4.25
C GLY A 2 -7.57 -1.90 -5.55
N TRP A 3 -6.33 -2.38 -5.51
CA TRP A 3 -5.51 -2.55 -6.74
C TRP A 3 -5.99 -3.71 -7.62
N SER A 4 -6.33 -4.86 -7.01
CA SER A 4 -6.64 -6.08 -7.78
C SER A 4 -7.90 -5.93 -8.64
N THR A 5 -8.84 -5.08 -8.23
CA THR A 5 -10.13 -4.92 -8.92
C THR A 5 -9.99 -4.39 -10.35
N PRO A 6 -9.31 -3.26 -10.62
CA PRO A 6 -9.04 -2.83 -12.00
C PRO A 6 -7.85 -3.55 -12.63
N ALA A 7 -6.83 -3.94 -11.85
CA ALA A 7 -5.57 -4.41 -12.41
C ALA A 7 -5.60 -5.87 -12.89
N VAL A 8 -6.32 -6.77 -12.21
CA VAL A 8 -6.36 -8.19 -12.60
C VAL A 8 -7.14 -8.37 -13.92
N PRO A 9 -8.36 -7.82 -14.10
CA PRO A 9 -9.04 -7.90 -15.38
C PRO A 9 -8.23 -7.28 -16.52
N TYR A 10 -7.58 -6.14 -16.28
CA TYR A 10 -6.70 -5.53 -17.27
C TYR A 10 -5.56 -6.46 -17.71
N LEU A 11 -4.94 -7.20 -16.79
CA LEU A 11 -3.85 -8.15 -17.12
C LEU A 11 -4.36 -9.43 -17.80
N GLN A 12 -5.64 -9.75 -17.70
CA GLN A 12 -6.28 -10.89 -18.35
C GLN A 12 -6.73 -10.57 -19.78
N GLU A 13 -6.77 -9.28 -20.15
CA GLU A 13 -7.08 -8.84 -21.50
C GLU A 13 -5.80 -8.70 -22.34
N PRO A 14 -5.79 -9.15 -23.61
CA PRO A 14 -4.66 -8.95 -24.51
C PRO A 14 -4.60 -7.49 -24.98
N HIS A 15 -3.44 -6.84 -24.79
CA HIS A 15 -3.17 -5.46 -25.20
C HIS A 15 -2.10 -5.42 -26.30
N PRO A 16 -2.19 -4.51 -27.28
CA PRO A 16 -1.17 -4.39 -28.33
C PRO A 16 0.19 -3.98 -27.75
N LEU A 17 1.27 -4.58 -28.25
CA LEU A 17 2.63 -4.20 -27.92
C LEU A 17 3.01 -2.91 -28.65
N ASN A 18 3.67 -1.98 -27.96
CA ASN A 18 4.16 -0.72 -28.52
C ASN A 18 5.47 -0.90 -29.33
N ASP A 19 5.68 -2.05 -29.96
CA ASP A 19 6.90 -2.40 -30.70
C ASP A 19 6.75 -2.27 -32.23
N GLY A 20 5.60 -1.78 -32.70
CA GLY A 20 5.29 -1.62 -34.13
C GLY A 20 4.90 -2.93 -34.82
N THR A 21 4.75 -4.02 -34.06
CA THR A 21 4.22 -5.30 -34.55
C THR A 21 2.75 -5.46 -34.16
N ASN A 22 2.01 -6.32 -34.86
CA ASN A 22 0.62 -6.67 -34.48
C ASN A 22 0.56 -7.64 -33.29
N ALA A 23 1.64 -7.79 -32.52
CA ALA A 23 1.70 -8.72 -31.41
C ALA A 23 0.99 -8.12 -30.18
N THR A 24 0.31 -8.99 -29.43
CA THR A 24 -0.40 -8.63 -28.20
C THR A 24 0.28 -9.23 -26.97
N THR A 25 0.08 -8.62 -25.80
CA THR A 25 0.52 -9.17 -24.52
C THR A 25 -0.13 -10.52 -24.25
N ILE A 26 0.62 -11.39 -23.56
CA ILE A 26 0.13 -12.70 -23.14
C ILE A 26 -0.75 -12.46 -21.90
N PRO A 27 -2.06 -12.75 -21.96
CA PRO A 27 -2.93 -12.55 -20.82
C PRO A 27 -2.57 -13.52 -19.69
N ILE A 28 -2.72 -13.04 -18.46
CA ILE A 28 -2.48 -13.87 -17.27
C ILE A 28 -3.62 -14.86 -17.08
N THR A 29 -3.31 -16.01 -16.49
CA THR A 29 -4.32 -17.02 -16.12
C THR A 29 -5.09 -16.61 -14.87
N ASP A 30 -6.28 -17.18 -14.67
CA ASP A 30 -7.08 -16.97 -13.44
C ASP A 30 -6.32 -17.40 -12.18
N GLU A 31 -5.48 -18.44 -12.28
CA GLU A 31 -4.62 -18.88 -11.20
C GLU A 31 -3.58 -17.81 -10.85
N GLU A 32 -2.91 -17.22 -11.84
CA GLU A 32 -1.93 -16.16 -11.62
C GLU A 32 -2.58 -14.89 -11.04
N GLY A 33 -3.78 -14.53 -11.51
CA GLY A 33 -4.60 -13.46 -10.93
C GLY A 33 -4.93 -13.71 -9.45
N SER A 34 -5.29 -14.95 -9.10
CA SER A 34 -5.59 -15.36 -7.72
C SER A 34 -4.36 -15.33 -6.82
N TRP A 35 -3.19 -15.70 -7.34
CA TRP A 35 -1.92 -15.58 -6.63
C TRP A 35 -1.55 -14.13 -6.32
N LEU A 36 -1.79 -13.18 -7.22
CA LEU A 36 -1.56 -11.74 -6.97
C LEU A 36 -2.34 -11.21 -5.76
N GLY A 37 -3.59 -11.68 -5.59
CA GLY A 37 -4.41 -11.36 -4.43
C GLY A 37 -3.85 -11.99 -3.15
N SER A 38 -3.60 -13.30 -3.19
CA SER A 38 -3.17 -14.10 -2.04
C SER A 38 -1.81 -13.67 -1.50
N LEU A 39 -0.85 -13.38 -2.38
CA LEU A 39 0.49 -12.92 -2.00
C LEU A 39 0.47 -11.57 -1.29
N SER A 40 -0.46 -10.68 -1.65
CA SER A 40 -0.64 -9.41 -0.93
C SER A 40 -1.16 -9.63 0.48
N ALA A 41 -2.07 -10.58 0.69
CA ALA A 41 -2.58 -10.93 2.01
C ALA A 41 -1.51 -11.62 2.86
N ALA A 42 -0.74 -12.54 2.26
CA ALA A 42 0.40 -13.17 2.92
C ALA A 42 1.46 -12.14 3.34
N GLY A 43 1.82 -11.21 2.45
CA GLY A 43 2.71 -10.09 2.77
C GLY A 43 2.16 -9.23 3.92
N ALA A 44 0.86 -8.95 3.95
CA ALA A 44 0.24 -8.18 5.03
C ALA A 44 0.35 -8.87 6.39
N LEU A 45 0.16 -10.19 6.46
CA LEU A 45 0.36 -10.95 7.69
C LEU A 45 1.81 -10.86 8.18
N LEU A 46 2.77 -11.02 7.25
CA LEU A 46 4.20 -10.91 7.55
C LEU A 46 4.61 -9.51 8.00
N GLY A 47 3.97 -8.47 7.47
CA GLY A 47 4.21 -7.08 7.89
C GLY A 47 3.57 -6.74 9.24
N ALA A 48 2.34 -7.20 9.48
CA ALA A 48 1.57 -6.85 10.67
C ALA A 48 2.10 -7.50 11.95
N MET A 49 2.50 -8.78 11.89
CA MET A 49 2.97 -9.53 13.07
C MET A 49 4.15 -8.86 13.81
N PRO A 50 5.27 -8.51 13.15
CA PRO A 50 6.39 -7.85 13.83
C PRO A 50 6.18 -6.35 14.02
N ALA A 51 5.27 -5.71 13.26
CA ALA A 51 5.12 -4.25 13.25
C ALA A 51 4.82 -3.66 14.62
N GLY A 52 3.96 -4.29 15.42
CA GLY A 52 3.65 -3.84 16.78
C GLY A 52 4.91 -3.76 17.66
N TYR A 53 5.60 -4.89 17.82
CA TYR A 53 6.82 -4.99 18.62
C TYR A 53 7.94 -4.05 18.11
N LEU A 54 8.15 -3.99 16.80
CA LEU A 54 9.15 -3.10 16.20
C LEU A 54 8.79 -1.63 16.41
N SER A 55 7.50 -1.27 16.39
CA SER A 55 7.06 0.11 16.65
C SER A 55 7.28 0.53 18.09
N ASP A 56 7.15 -0.40 19.05
CA ASP A 56 7.43 -0.16 20.46
C ASP A 56 8.92 0.02 20.72
N MET A 57 9.79 -0.62 19.93
CA MET A 57 11.24 -0.50 20.07
C MET A 57 11.79 0.75 19.35
N PHE A 58 11.43 0.95 18.09
CA PHE A 58 11.99 2.01 17.24
C PHE A 58 11.23 3.34 17.31
N GLY A 59 10.02 3.36 17.86
CA GLY A 59 9.12 4.51 17.82
C GLY A 59 8.13 4.42 16.66
N ARG A 60 6.93 4.97 16.86
CA ARG A 60 5.79 4.80 15.97
C ARG A 60 5.99 5.60 14.69
N LYS A 61 6.48 6.85 14.77
CA LYS A 61 6.74 7.69 13.59
C LYS A 61 7.83 7.10 12.71
N ARG A 62 8.96 6.69 13.30
CA ARG A 62 10.08 6.10 12.55
C ARG A 62 9.66 4.82 11.84
N MET A 63 8.85 3.99 12.50
CA MET A 63 8.35 2.77 11.89
C MET A 63 7.40 3.06 10.73
N LEU A 64 6.48 4.04 10.85
CA LEU A 64 5.60 4.47 9.75
C LEU A 64 6.39 5.01 8.55
N LEU A 65 7.43 5.82 8.77
CA LEU A 65 8.32 6.31 7.69
C LEU A 65 9.09 5.15 7.03
N THR A 66 9.55 4.18 7.81
CA THR A 66 10.25 3.00 7.29
C THR A 66 9.32 2.13 6.44
N LEU A 67 8.05 1.98 6.83
CA LEU A 67 7.04 1.22 6.10
C LEU A 67 6.55 1.91 4.82
N ALA A 68 6.69 3.23 4.73
CA ALA A 68 6.43 3.95 3.48
C ALA A 68 7.44 3.58 2.37
N VAL A 69 8.68 3.22 2.72
CA VAL A 69 9.70 2.79 1.75
C VAL A 69 9.28 1.55 0.95
N PRO A 70 8.93 0.39 1.56
CA PRO A 70 8.47 -0.76 0.80
C PRO A 70 7.18 -0.48 0.02
N LEU A 71 6.29 0.39 0.52
CA LEU A 71 5.10 0.81 -0.24
C LEU A 71 5.49 1.53 -1.53
N ILE A 72 6.36 2.55 -1.46
CA ILE A 72 6.83 3.28 -2.64
C ILE A 72 7.56 2.33 -3.60
N THR A 73 8.47 1.51 -3.08
CA THR A 73 9.21 0.52 -3.88
C THR A 73 8.26 -0.43 -4.61
N SER A 74 7.21 -0.91 -3.95
CA SER A 74 6.24 -1.81 -4.58
C SER A 74 5.51 -1.15 -5.75
N TRP A 75 5.14 0.13 -5.63
CA TRP A 75 4.50 0.86 -6.73
C TRP A 75 5.47 1.12 -7.88
N VAL A 76 6.72 1.49 -7.59
CA VAL A 76 7.76 1.63 -8.61
C VAL A 76 7.99 0.31 -9.35
N MET A 77 7.99 -0.81 -8.64
CA MET A 77 8.08 -2.13 -9.27
C MET A 77 6.88 -2.43 -10.17
N LEU A 78 5.65 -2.08 -9.77
CA LEU A 78 4.46 -2.26 -10.62
C LEU A 78 4.52 -1.41 -11.89
N ILE A 79 5.02 -0.17 -11.78
CA ILE A 79 5.25 0.73 -12.93
C ILE A 79 6.25 0.12 -13.92
N LEU A 80 7.31 -0.52 -13.40
CA LEU A 80 8.39 -1.10 -14.20
C LEU A 80 8.14 -2.56 -14.61
N ALA A 81 7.10 -3.21 -14.08
CA ALA A 81 6.89 -4.64 -14.27
C ALA A 81 6.60 -5.03 -15.72
N GLY A 82 5.96 -4.14 -16.49
CA GLY A 82 5.50 -4.46 -17.84
C GLY A 82 4.61 -5.71 -17.81
N GLN A 83 5.15 -6.83 -18.30
CA GLN A 83 4.48 -8.14 -18.37
C GLN A 83 5.16 -9.22 -17.50
N SER A 84 6.07 -8.85 -16.61
CA SER A 84 6.81 -9.81 -15.78
C SER A 84 5.98 -10.26 -14.57
N ILE A 85 5.39 -11.47 -14.66
CA ILE A 85 4.64 -12.10 -13.56
C ILE A 85 5.46 -12.21 -12.26
N PRO A 86 6.74 -12.65 -12.27
CA PRO A 86 7.54 -12.69 -11.05
C PRO A 86 7.71 -11.32 -10.39
N LEU A 87 7.83 -10.25 -11.18
CA LEU A 87 7.97 -8.90 -10.64
C LEU A 87 6.65 -8.40 -10.03
N LEU A 88 5.52 -8.72 -10.66
CA LEU A 88 4.20 -8.44 -10.10
C LEU A 88 4.01 -9.16 -8.77
N TYR A 89 4.34 -10.46 -8.69
CA TYR A 89 4.28 -11.23 -7.44
C TYR A 89 5.13 -10.61 -6.34
N LEU A 90 6.39 -10.27 -6.64
CA LEU A 90 7.28 -9.66 -5.66
C LEU A 90 6.75 -8.29 -5.20
N ALA A 91 6.25 -7.47 -6.11
CA ALA A 91 5.63 -6.19 -5.78
C ALA A 91 4.40 -6.37 -4.87
N ARG A 92 3.56 -7.40 -5.09
CA ARG A 92 2.42 -7.70 -4.22
C ARG A 92 2.85 -8.07 -2.81
N VAL A 93 3.86 -8.93 -2.65
CA VAL A 93 4.39 -9.29 -1.33
C VAL A 93 4.92 -8.07 -0.59
N ILE A 94 5.75 -7.26 -1.26
CA ILE A 94 6.35 -6.05 -0.66
C ILE A 94 5.27 -5.03 -0.30
N SER A 95 4.29 -4.81 -1.18
CA SER A 95 3.15 -3.92 -0.89
C SER A 95 2.35 -4.44 0.30
N GLY A 96 2.15 -5.76 0.40
CA GLY A 96 1.48 -6.40 1.52
C GLY A 96 2.19 -6.09 2.83
N ILE A 97 3.51 -6.29 2.91
CA ILE A 97 4.31 -6.01 4.11
C ILE A 97 4.14 -4.55 4.55
N GLY A 98 4.27 -3.61 3.61
CA GLY A 98 4.11 -2.20 3.88
C GLY A 98 2.70 -1.84 4.39
N VAL A 99 1.66 -2.33 3.71
CA VAL A 99 0.25 -2.07 4.09
C VAL A 99 -0.05 -2.69 5.45
N GLY A 100 0.29 -3.97 5.67
CA GLY A 100 0.02 -4.69 6.90
C GLY A 100 0.63 -3.97 8.11
N GLY A 101 1.93 -3.66 8.04
CA GLY A 101 2.59 -2.91 9.11
C GLY A 101 2.00 -1.52 9.34
N ALA A 102 1.67 -0.79 8.25
CA ALA A 102 1.10 0.54 8.36
C ALA A 102 -0.28 0.51 9.01
N THR A 103 -1.14 -0.45 8.64
CA THR A 103 -2.47 -0.62 9.24
C THR A 103 -2.43 -1.01 10.71
N THR A 104 -1.38 -1.69 11.16
CA THR A 104 -1.18 -2.00 12.58
C THR A 104 -0.76 -0.77 13.38
N ILE A 105 0.15 0.05 12.87
CA ILE A 105 0.78 1.13 13.64
C ILE A 105 0.01 2.45 13.55
N THR A 106 -0.59 2.75 12.40
CA THR A 106 -1.34 4.01 12.19
C THR A 106 -2.41 4.27 13.26
N PRO A 107 -3.31 3.33 13.60
CA PRO A 107 -4.30 3.59 14.63
C PRO A 107 -3.67 3.79 16.01
N VAL A 108 -2.58 3.07 16.33
CA VAL A 108 -1.85 3.23 17.60
C VAL A 108 -1.25 4.64 17.68
N TYR A 109 -0.52 5.07 16.65
CA TYR A 109 0.05 6.43 16.59
C TYR A 109 -1.04 7.49 16.77
N ASN A 110 -2.16 7.35 16.05
CA ASN A 110 -3.28 8.27 16.14
C ASN A 110 -3.94 8.30 17.53
N GLU A 111 -4.01 7.15 18.22
CA GLU A 111 -4.52 7.08 19.58
C GLU A 111 -3.58 7.76 20.59
N GLU A 112 -2.27 7.57 20.44
CA GLU A 112 -1.27 8.10 21.37
C GLU A 112 -1.11 9.62 21.27
N ILE A 113 -1.32 10.22 20.09
CA ILE A 113 -1.27 11.67 19.90
C ILE A 113 -2.59 12.37 20.25
N SER A 114 -3.68 11.62 20.44
CA SER A 114 -5.01 12.20 20.59
C SER A 114 -5.50 12.25 22.03
N GLU A 115 -6.29 13.29 22.30
CA GLU A 115 -6.94 13.47 23.59
C GLU A 115 -8.00 12.38 23.80
N LEU A 116 -8.08 11.83 25.02
CA LEU A 116 -8.97 10.73 25.42
C LEU A 116 -10.41 10.90 24.93
N ARG A 117 -10.95 12.13 24.96
CA ARG A 117 -12.32 12.45 24.53
C ARG A 117 -12.54 12.32 23.02
N THR A 118 -11.49 12.42 22.22
CA THR A 118 -11.55 12.44 20.75
C THR A 118 -11.03 11.17 20.08
N ARG A 119 -10.40 10.26 20.84
CA ARG A 119 -9.85 8.99 20.34
C ARG A 119 -10.83 8.20 19.46
N GLY A 120 -12.07 8.03 19.94
CA GLY A 120 -13.11 7.31 19.19
C GLY A 120 -13.44 7.97 17.85
N LYS A 121 -13.40 9.32 17.75
CA LYS A 121 -13.66 10.03 16.49
C LYS A 121 -12.52 9.81 15.49
N ILE A 122 -11.27 9.84 15.96
CA ILE A 122 -10.09 9.68 15.12
C ILE A 122 -10.01 8.27 14.53
N GLY A 123 -10.37 7.25 15.31
CA GLY A 123 -10.52 5.88 14.79
C GLY A 123 -11.51 5.80 13.62
N ILE A 124 -12.68 6.44 13.75
CA ILE A 124 -13.68 6.47 12.68
C ILE A 124 -13.15 7.24 11.45
N TYR A 125 -12.48 8.39 11.65
CA TYR A 125 -11.88 9.14 10.55
C TYR A 125 -10.84 8.30 9.77
N ASN A 126 -10.05 7.49 10.46
CA ASN A 126 -9.08 6.61 9.83
C ASN A 126 -9.77 5.57 8.91
N GLU A 127 -10.84 4.94 9.40
CA GLU A 127 -11.60 3.96 8.60
C GLU A 127 -12.29 4.62 7.40
N ILE A 128 -12.91 5.78 7.59
CA ILE A 128 -13.54 6.55 6.50
C ILE A 128 -12.49 6.90 5.43
N MET A 129 -11.28 7.29 5.84
CA MET A 129 -10.20 7.61 4.90
C MET A 129 -9.74 6.38 4.11
N MET A 130 -9.71 5.19 4.72
CA MET A 130 -9.42 3.94 4.01
C MET A 130 -10.51 3.61 2.97
N CYS A 131 -11.78 3.81 3.33
CA CYS A 131 -12.89 3.66 2.39
C CYS A 131 -12.78 4.63 1.21
N ILE A 132 -12.51 5.91 1.48
CA ILE A 132 -12.32 6.94 0.44
C ILE A 132 -11.14 6.57 -0.47
N GLY A 133 -10.01 6.14 0.09
CA GLY A 133 -8.84 5.72 -0.70
C GLY A 133 -9.13 4.51 -1.59
N THR A 134 -9.94 3.56 -1.12
CA THR A 134 -10.35 2.40 -1.91
C THR A 134 -11.31 2.79 -3.04
N LEU A 135 -12.28 3.65 -2.76
CA LEU A 135 -13.18 4.20 -3.80
C LEU A 135 -12.41 5.00 -4.85
N PHE A 136 -11.44 5.81 -4.42
CA PHE A 136 -10.54 6.53 -5.31
C PHE A 136 -9.75 5.58 -6.22
N ALA A 137 -9.22 4.49 -5.68
CA ALA A 137 -8.52 3.49 -6.49
C ALA A 137 -9.42 2.83 -7.54
N PHE A 138 -10.68 2.55 -7.21
CA PHE A 138 -11.66 2.03 -8.19
C PHE A 138 -11.98 3.05 -9.28
N TYR A 139 -12.21 4.31 -8.90
CA TYR A 139 -12.50 5.37 -9.85
C TYR A 139 -11.31 5.60 -10.81
N VAL A 140 -10.09 5.75 -10.29
CA VAL A 140 -8.91 5.95 -11.14
C VAL A 140 -8.62 4.71 -11.98
N GLY A 141 -8.82 3.51 -11.42
CA GLY A 141 -8.61 2.26 -12.15
C GLY A 141 -9.53 2.07 -13.35
N GLU A 142 -10.78 2.56 -13.27
CA GLU A 142 -11.75 2.49 -14.36
C GLU A 142 -11.49 3.51 -15.47
N TYR A 143 -11.15 4.75 -15.09
CA TYR A 143 -11.09 5.87 -16.05
C TYR A 143 -9.67 6.23 -16.53
N ALA A 144 -8.62 5.79 -15.83
CA ALA A 144 -7.24 6.10 -16.18
C ALA A 144 -6.54 4.91 -16.85
N SER A 145 -5.48 5.20 -17.62
CA SER A 145 -4.62 4.15 -18.17
C SER A 145 -3.89 3.39 -17.05
N TYR A 146 -3.53 2.12 -17.32
CA TYR A 146 -2.86 1.25 -16.35
C TYR A 146 -1.61 1.89 -15.73
N LEU A 147 -0.78 2.54 -16.55
CA LEU A 147 0.40 3.26 -16.09
C LEU A 147 0.04 4.48 -15.22
N CYS A 148 -0.96 5.26 -15.63
CA CYS A 148 -1.43 6.42 -14.88
C CYS A 148 -1.99 5.99 -13.51
N PHE A 149 -2.76 4.90 -13.46
CA PHE A 149 -3.29 4.34 -12.22
C PHE A 149 -2.18 4.02 -11.21
N HIS A 150 -1.09 3.38 -11.66
CA HIS A 150 0.05 3.09 -10.77
C HIS A 150 0.84 4.34 -10.36
N ILE A 151 1.06 5.29 -11.28
CA ILE A 151 1.75 6.55 -10.96
C ILE A 151 0.97 7.36 -9.93
N VAL A 152 -0.35 7.52 -10.13
CA VAL A 152 -1.23 8.21 -9.19
C VAL A 152 -1.23 7.50 -7.85
N SER A 153 -1.32 6.17 -7.83
CA SER A 153 -1.26 5.38 -6.59
C SER A 153 0.09 5.47 -5.88
N CYS A 154 1.20 5.64 -6.61
CA CYS A 154 2.54 5.86 -6.06
C CYS A 154 2.68 7.24 -5.42
N SER A 155 1.99 8.25 -5.96
CA SER A 155 2.07 9.62 -5.43
C SER A 155 1.55 9.73 -3.99
N VAL A 156 0.56 8.91 -3.60
CA VAL A 156 -0.05 8.90 -2.26
C VAL A 156 0.96 8.56 -1.15
N PRO A 157 1.68 7.41 -1.18
CA PRO A 157 2.68 7.10 -0.16
C PRO A 157 3.90 8.03 -0.20
N VAL A 158 4.25 8.59 -1.36
CA VAL A 158 5.31 9.62 -1.46
C VAL A 158 4.88 10.89 -0.74
N PHE A 159 3.66 11.36 -0.98
CA PHE A 159 3.11 12.52 -0.29
C PHE A 159 3.03 12.28 1.22
N PHE A 160 2.57 11.10 1.64
CA PHE A 160 2.57 10.69 3.05
C PHE A 160 3.99 10.76 3.63
N PHE A 161 4.99 10.17 2.98
CA PHE A 161 6.37 10.19 3.47
C PHE A 161 6.89 11.62 3.65
N CYS A 162 6.70 12.48 2.65
CA CYS A 162 7.15 13.88 2.71
C CYS A 162 6.44 14.67 3.82
N ALA A 163 5.12 14.56 3.92
CA ALA A 163 4.34 15.28 4.92
C ALA A 163 4.61 14.79 6.35
N PHE A 164 4.78 13.49 6.53
CA PHE A 164 4.88 12.86 7.84
C PHE A 164 6.26 13.04 8.51
N ILE A 165 7.28 13.48 7.75
CA ILE A 165 8.59 13.86 8.32
C ILE A 165 8.46 14.97 9.38
N TRP A 166 7.53 15.91 9.20
CA TRP A 166 7.33 17.03 10.13
C TRP A 166 6.47 16.69 11.35
N MET A 167 5.83 15.51 11.38
CA MET A 167 4.99 15.11 12.51
C MET A 167 5.84 14.77 13.75
N PRO A 168 5.36 15.05 14.97
CA PRO A 168 6.06 14.68 16.19
C PRO A 168 6.05 13.16 16.42
N GLU A 169 7.01 12.67 17.21
CA GLU A 169 6.94 11.30 17.73
C GLU A 169 5.81 11.20 18.77
N SER A 170 5.32 9.98 19.01
CA SER A 170 4.31 9.75 20.03
C SER A 170 4.80 10.19 21.43
N PRO A 171 4.05 11.02 22.17
CA PRO A 171 4.39 11.39 23.54
C PRO A 171 4.45 10.19 24.49
N ILE A 172 3.59 9.18 24.27
CA ILE A 172 3.56 7.96 25.10
C ILE A 172 4.81 7.12 24.86
N TYR A 173 5.29 7.03 23.62
CA TYR A 173 6.58 6.38 23.32
C TYR A 173 7.74 7.04 24.07
N LEU A 174 7.75 8.38 24.13
CA LEU A 174 8.81 9.13 24.82
C LEU A 174 8.78 8.87 26.33
N LEU A 175 7.59 8.82 26.94
CA LEU A 175 7.42 8.52 28.36
C LEU A 175 7.77 7.08 28.74
N MET A 176 7.59 6.11 27.85
CA MET A 176 7.98 4.71 28.08
C MET A 176 9.49 4.47 28.01
N LYS A 177 10.25 5.43 27.48
CA LYS A 177 11.71 5.33 27.29
C LYS A 177 12.53 5.96 28.42
N GLU A 178 11.89 6.78 29.25
CA GLU A 178 12.46 7.29 30.52
C GLU A 178 12.29 6.26 31.65
#